data_AF-A0A529KJB0-F1
#
_entry.id   AF-A0A529KJB0-F1
#
_cell.length_a   1.000
_cell.length_b   1.000
_cell.length_c   1.000
_cell.angle_alpha   90.00
_cell.angle_beta   90.00
_cell.angle_gamma   90.00
#
_symmetry.space_group_name_H-M   'P 1'
#
loop_
_entity.id
_entity.type
_entity.pdbx_description
1 polymer ?
#
loop_
_entity_poly.entity_id
_entity_poly.type
_entity_poly.pdbx_seq_one_letter_code
_entity_poly.pdbx_strand_id
1 'polypeptide(L)'
;AKGTFDDDGTGAPHWWSEADRQALLAALKGYNVIAIFHGHQHETPMMYRRDGLDLFKPKAAYMGGFAVARVTSDSMDIVLGEAVGDHGEVAFINAFSKSLNL
;
A
#
# COMPACT_ATOMS: atom_id res chain seq x y z
N ALA A 1 -23.12 14.63 -6.55
CA ALA A 1 -21.78 15.24 -6.53
C ALA A 1 -20.76 14.16 -6.88
N LYS A 2 -19.83 14.40 -7.81
CA LYS A 2 -18.72 13.47 -8.06
C LYS A 2 -17.81 13.48 -6.84
N GLY A 3 -17.62 12.30 -6.23
CA GLY A 3 -16.76 12.12 -5.06
C GLY A 3 -15.29 12.16 -5.47
N THR A 4 -14.43 12.52 -4.52
CA THR A 4 -12.98 12.74 -4.68
C THR A 4 -12.17 11.49 -5.08
N PHE A 5 -12.85 10.38 -5.33
CA PHE A 5 -12.33 9.11 -5.80
C PHE A 5 -13.40 8.54 -6.77
N ASP A 6 -13.28 8.81 -8.07
CA ASP A 6 -14.09 8.18 -9.10
C ASP A 6 -13.23 7.24 -9.98
N ASP A 7 -13.90 6.25 -10.59
CA ASP A 7 -13.27 5.26 -11.47
C ASP A 7 -12.83 5.87 -12.81
N ASP A 8 -13.04 7.18 -13.00
CA ASP A 8 -12.83 7.94 -14.23
C ASP A 8 -11.39 8.48 -14.37
N GLY A 9 -10.44 7.93 -13.61
CA GLY A 9 -9.01 8.16 -13.87
C GLY A 9 -8.68 7.73 -15.29
N THR A 10 -8.22 8.66 -16.13
CA THR A 10 -8.04 8.43 -17.57
C THR A 10 -6.86 7.51 -17.93
N GLY A 11 -6.19 6.91 -16.94
CA GLY A 11 -5.13 5.94 -17.15
C GLY A 11 -5.70 4.52 -17.10
N ALA A 12 -5.21 3.61 -17.93
CA ALA A 12 -5.50 2.19 -17.68
C ALA A 12 -4.90 1.78 -16.31
N PRO A 13 -5.26 0.60 -15.75
CA PRO A 13 -4.81 0.17 -14.42
C PRO A 13 -3.29 0.01 -14.38
N HIS A 14 -2.63 1.14 -14.16
CA HIS A 14 -1.21 1.29 -14.01
C HIS A 14 -1.02 2.45 -13.06
N TRP A 15 -0.09 2.28 -12.12
CA TRP A 15 0.59 3.42 -11.51
C TRP A 15 0.96 4.42 -12.62
N TRP A 16 1.02 5.71 -12.30
CA TRP A 16 1.37 6.78 -13.22
C TRP A 16 2.47 6.44 -14.24
N SER A 17 2.54 7.21 -15.32
CA SER A 17 3.58 7.06 -16.34
C SER A 17 4.99 7.01 -15.72
N GLU A 18 5.97 6.45 -16.45
CA GLU A 18 7.37 6.46 -15.97
C GLU A 18 7.80 7.87 -15.53
N ALA A 19 7.45 8.90 -16.30
CA ALA A 19 7.78 10.28 -15.99
C ALA A 19 7.16 10.77 -14.68
N ASP A 20 5.87 10.49 -14.47
CA ASP A 20 5.16 10.87 -13.24
C ASP A 20 5.69 10.09 -12.03
N ARG A 21 6.03 8.81 -12.20
CA ARG A 21 6.66 8.01 -11.14
C ARG A 21 8.02 8.59 -10.77
N GLN A 22 8.85 8.94 -11.75
CA GLN A 22 10.14 9.59 -11.49
C GLN A 22 9.96 10.96 -10.82
N ALA A 23 8.92 11.72 -11.17
CA ALA A 23 8.61 12.98 -10.50
C ALA A 23 8.28 12.79 -9.02
N LEU A 24 7.50 11.76 -8.66
CA LEU A 24 7.29 11.39 -7.25
C LEU A 24 8.62 11.04 -6.56
N LEU A 25 9.43 10.18 -7.17
CA LEU A 25 10.71 9.77 -6.58
C LEU A 25 11.65 10.97 -6.36
N ALA A 26 11.65 11.92 -7.29
CA ALA A 26 12.39 13.17 -7.15
C ALA A 26 11.87 14.01 -5.97
N ALA A 27 10.55 14.07 -5.77
CA ALA A 27 9.95 14.78 -4.63
C ALA A 27 10.25 14.10 -3.27
N LEU A 28 10.40 12.77 -3.26
CA LEU A 28 10.75 12.01 -2.06
C LEU A 28 12.26 11.93 -1.80
N LYS A 29 13.09 12.40 -2.74
CA LYS A 29 14.54 12.33 -2.62
C LYS A 29 15.04 13.07 -1.38
N GLY A 30 15.86 12.40 -0.59
CA GLY A 30 16.45 12.95 0.64
C GLY A 30 15.56 12.80 1.88
N TYR A 31 14.30 12.38 1.73
CA TYR A 31 13.47 11.98 2.85
C TYR A 31 13.73 10.53 3.24
N ASN A 32 13.64 10.23 4.54
CA ASN A 32 13.72 8.87 5.06
C ASN A 32 12.36 8.16 4.96
N VAL A 33 11.90 7.92 3.73
CA VAL A 33 10.63 7.23 3.47
C VAL A 33 10.77 5.74 3.76
N ILE A 34 10.01 5.24 4.71
CA ILE A 34 10.09 3.84 5.15
C ILE A 34 9.27 2.88 4.28
N ALA A 35 8.16 3.34 3.69
CA ALA A 35 7.25 2.57 2.85
C ALA A 35 6.26 3.51 2.12
N ILE A 36 5.64 3.03 1.04
CA ILE A 36 4.48 3.67 0.40
C ILE A 36 3.27 2.74 0.49
N PHE A 37 2.15 3.28 0.97
CA PHE A 37 0.85 2.61 0.95
C PHE A 37 -0.02 3.21 -0.15
N HIS A 38 -0.67 2.37 -0.95
CA HIS A 38 -1.55 2.85 -2.03
C HIS A 38 -2.79 1.97 -2.18
N GLY A 39 -3.72 2.40 -3.05
CA GLY A 39 -4.99 1.72 -3.29
C GLY A 39 -5.43 1.82 -4.76
N HIS A 40 -6.67 2.25 -4.98
CA HIS A 40 -7.37 2.39 -6.28
C HIS A 40 -7.74 1.07 -6.97
N GLN A 41 -6.85 0.07 -7.06
CA GLN A 41 -7.27 -1.28 -7.45
C GLN A 41 -7.83 -2.02 -6.24
N HIS A 42 -9.03 -2.56 -6.34
CA HIS A 42 -9.79 -2.99 -5.17
C HIS A 42 -9.59 -4.46 -4.76
N GLU A 43 -9.30 -5.38 -5.69
CA GLU A 43 -9.41 -6.81 -5.41
C GLU A 43 -8.11 -7.46 -4.94
N THR A 44 -6.96 -7.07 -5.49
CA THR A 44 -5.73 -7.85 -5.39
C THR A 44 -4.81 -7.26 -4.32
N PRO A 45 -4.61 -7.88 -3.16
CA PRO A 45 -3.60 -7.41 -2.20
C PRO A 45 -2.19 -7.56 -2.78
N MET A 46 -1.30 -6.59 -2.52
CA MET A 46 0.07 -6.62 -3.03
C MET A 46 1.08 -6.12 -2.00
N MET A 47 2.21 -6.82 -1.90
CA MET A 47 3.44 -6.35 -1.26
C MET A 47 4.56 -6.50 -2.27
N TYR A 48 5.24 -5.40 -2.62
CA TYR A 48 6.28 -5.44 -3.65
C TYR A 48 7.32 -4.33 -3.45
N ARG A 49 8.45 -4.47 -4.13
CA ARG A 49 9.54 -3.48 -4.09
C ARG A 49 9.78 -2.89 -5.48
N ARG A 50 9.90 -1.58 -5.56
CA ARG A 50 10.20 -0.85 -6.80
C ARG A 50 10.98 0.42 -6.48
N ASP A 51 12.01 0.71 -7.28
CA ASP A 51 12.82 1.93 -7.15
C ASP A 51 13.38 2.16 -5.72
N GLY A 52 13.71 1.07 -5.03
CA GLY A 52 14.26 1.10 -3.66
C GLY A 52 13.24 1.28 -2.54
N LEU A 53 11.95 1.40 -2.86
CA LEU A 53 10.86 1.59 -1.89
C LEU A 53 10.05 0.30 -1.70
N ASP A 54 9.63 0.05 -0.47
CA ASP A 54 8.66 -1.00 -0.15
C ASP A 54 7.24 -0.45 -0.36
N LEU A 55 6.43 -1.17 -1.13
CA LEU A 55 5.07 -0.77 -1.52
C LEU A 55 4.05 -1.78 -1.01
N PHE A 56 2.98 -1.26 -0.42
CA PHE A 56 1.92 -2.04 0.20
C PHE A 56 0.56 -1.59 -0.31
N LYS A 57 -0.21 -2.54 -0.82
CA LYS A 57 -1.56 -2.32 -1.34
C LYS A 57 -2.52 -3.30 -0.67
N PRO A 58 -3.25 -2.90 0.37
CA PRO A 58 -4.34 -3.73 0.86
C PRO A 58 -5.44 -3.85 -0.21
N LYS A 59 -6.28 -4.88 -0.06
CA LYS A 59 -7.60 -4.90 -0.69
C LYS A 59 -8.40 -3.68 -0.20
N ALA A 60 -9.35 -3.19 -1.00
CA ALA A 60 -10.12 -2.01 -0.61
C ALA A 60 -10.86 -2.22 0.71
N ALA A 61 -10.88 -1.19 1.57
CA ALA A 61 -11.58 -1.24 2.85
C ALA A 61 -13.08 -1.52 2.71
N TYR A 62 -13.70 -1.00 1.64
CA TYR A 62 -15.09 -1.31 1.29
C TYR A 62 -15.33 -2.82 1.06
N MET A 63 -14.32 -3.55 0.56
CA MET A 63 -14.36 -5.00 0.39
C MET A 63 -13.76 -5.76 1.58
N GLY A 64 -13.62 -5.10 2.73
CA GLY A 64 -13.13 -5.66 3.98
C GLY A 64 -11.60 -5.66 4.14
N GLY A 65 -10.83 -5.16 3.18
CA GLY A 65 -9.37 -5.18 3.22
C GLY A 65 -8.73 -4.08 4.08
N PHE A 66 -7.59 -4.39 4.69
CA PHE A 66 -6.83 -3.42 5.48
C PHE A 66 -5.34 -3.77 5.55
N ALA A 67 -4.53 -2.82 6.01
CA ALA A 67 -3.13 -3.02 6.35
C ALA A 67 -2.88 -2.57 7.78
N VAL A 68 -2.06 -3.30 8.52
CA VAL A 68 -1.57 -2.92 9.85
C VAL A 68 -0.06 -2.80 9.78
N ALA A 69 0.46 -1.63 10.15
CA ALA A 69 1.89 -1.38 10.25
C ALA A 69 2.26 -1.19 11.72
N ARG A 70 3.22 -1.98 12.20
CA ARG A 70 3.87 -1.81 13.50
C ARG A 70 5.28 -1.31 13.24
N VAL A 71 5.60 -0.14 13.75
CA VAL A 71 6.93 0.48 13.63
C VAL A 71 7.50 0.65 15.03
N THR A 72 8.70 0.11 15.25
CA THR A 72 9.47 0.28 16.48
C THR A 72 10.73 1.09 16.18
N SER A 73 11.62 1.23 17.17
CA SER A 73 12.93 1.86 16.96
C SER A 73 13.84 1.06 16.01
N ASP A 74 13.62 -0.25 15.88
CA ASP A 74 14.53 -1.19 15.24
C ASP A 74 13.89 -2.08 14.18
N SER A 75 12.56 -2.08 14.05
CA SER A 75 11.86 -2.88 13.06
C SER A 75 10.62 -2.20 12.51
N MET A 76 10.23 -2.65 11.33
CA MET A 76 8.91 -2.41 10.76
C MET A 76 8.30 -3.74 10.35
N ASP A 77 7.11 -4.02 10.85
CA ASP A 77 6.27 -5.16 10.51
C ASP A 77 4.99 -4.65 9.84
N ILE A 78 4.59 -5.27 8.73
CA ILE A 78 3.35 -4.96 8.02
C ILE A 78 2.61 -6.26 7.74
N VAL A 79 1.30 -6.25 8.01
CA VAL A 79 0.39 -7.30 7.55
C VAL A 79 -0.71 -6.71 6.70
N LEU A 80 -1.06 -7.40 5.62
CA LEU A 80 -2.33 -7.18 4.92
C LEU A 80 -3.34 -8.17 5.50
N GLY A 81 -4.56 -7.70 5.74
CA GLY A 81 -5.65 -8.53 6.21
C GLY A 81 -6.96 -8.17 5.54
N GLU A 82 -7.94 -9.03 5.76
CA GLU A 82 -9.31 -8.80 5.34
C GLU A 82 -10.29 -9.30 6.41
N ALA A 83 -11.41 -8.60 6.54
CA ALA A 83 -12.57 -9.09 7.25
C ALA A 83 -13.12 -10.32 6.49
N VAL A 84 -13.37 -11.39 7.24
CA VAL A 84 -13.95 -12.64 6.72
C VAL A 84 -15.14 -13.01 7.60
N GLY A 85 -16.07 -13.81 7.09
CA GLY A 85 -17.24 -14.24 7.85
C GLY A 85 -18.22 -13.10 8.18
N ASP A 86 -19.12 -13.38 9.13
CA ASP A 86 -20.27 -12.52 9.45
C ASP A 86 -20.25 -11.99 10.90
N HIS A 87 -19.23 -12.33 11.69
CA HIS A 87 -19.17 -12.07 13.13
C HIS A 87 -17.89 -11.36 13.57
N GLY A 88 -17.22 -10.66 12.65
CA GLY A 88 -16.03 -9.87 12.93
C GLY A 88 -14.73 -10.67 12.85
N GLU A 89 -14.74 -11.80 12.16
CA GLU A 89 -13.55 -12.58 11.91
C GLU A 89 -12.59 -11.85 10.96
N VAL A 90 -11.31 -12.17 11.12
CA VAL A 90 -10.22 -11.51 10.38
C VAL A 90 -9.26 -12.58 9.87
N ALA A 91 -8.88 -12.47 8.60
CA ALA A 91 -7.79 -13.23 8.01
C ALA A 91 -6.60 -12.31 7.72
N PHE A 92 -5.40 -12.71 8.13
CA PHE A 92 -4.15 -12.10 7.68
C PHE A 92 -3.61 -12.88 6.47
N ILE A 93 -3.38 -12.19 5.37
CA ILE A 93 -3.15 -12.81 4.05
C ILE A 93 -1.73 -12.59 3.52
N ASN A 94 -1.04 -11.53 3.97
CA ASN A 94 0.36 -11.28 3.66
C ASN A 94 1.05 -10.66 4.87
N ALA A 95 2.34 -10.96 5.04
CA ALA A 95 3.18 -10.37 6.08
C ALA A 95 4.54 -9.95 5.52
N PHE A 96 5.08 -8.86 6.04
CA PHE A 96 6.38 -8.31 5.71
C PHE A 96 7.05 -7.80 6.99
N SER A 97 8.34 -8.06 7.15
CA SER A 97 9.14 -7.50 8.24
C SER A 97 10.48 -7.01 7.69
N LYS A 98 10.98 -5.90 8.24
CA LYS A 98 12.36 -5.46 8.03
C LYS A 98 12.98 -4.87 9.30
N SER A 99 14.30 -5.06 9.42
CA SER A 99 15.12 -4.32 10.38
C SER A 99 15.26 -2.87 9.91
N LEU A 100 15.22 -1.93 10.86
CA LEU A 100 15.52 -0.51 10.66
C LEU A 100 16.91 -0.15 11.21
N ASN A 101 17.56 -1.09 11.89
CA ASN A 101 18.96 -0.97 12.25
C ASN A 101 19.83 -1.23 11.01
N LEU A 102 20.77 -0.32 10.76
CA LEU A 102 21.84 -0.44 9.77
C LEU A 102 22.88 -1.49 10.18
#